data_AF-A0A936NTW9-F1
#
_entry.id   AF-A0A936NTW9-F1
#
_cell.length_a   1.000
_cell.length_b   1.000
_cell.length_c   1.000
_cell.angle_alpha   90.00
_cell.angle_beta   90.00
_cell.angle_gamma   90.00
#
_symmetry.space_group_name_H-M   'P 1'
#
loop_
_entity.id
_entity.type
_entity.pdbx_description
1 polymer ?
#
loop_
_entity_poly.entity_id
_entity_poly.type
_entity_poly.pdbx_seq_one_letter_code
_entity_poly.pdbx_strand_id
1 'polypeptide(L)'
;MIEALGAFPVDIRKGRGESAYREALGILQRGEALGIFPEGQRSEQGPMGELRTGVARLAVETGAPVVPVTIGGAVRAWPKHRLLPKPAKILVRFHEPIHLDQEERVNRSGDRNYQAEIMELVAERINRSLKPSIRGAEWIEKWYQEPPSNIRSFEWAPLIALAIALIVAVQRNTISSHWARLALPAAAYYLYLIADLTIIRPSRLAKWLRNSMPIWLILIWHRFLTTGLALPQGDRNAILVLAGLTIFFAFFYEDYFKLQKFVRGVVVCYYFSLALLLGWPHPLGVFTALLALIMIFALWYGVIFRGWILLVTCVVLASGLWLSETVPVALLLYVALAAAVNGYLQTFRLDRIRYPQGRKYL
;
A
#
# COMPACT_ATOMS: atom_id res chain seq x y z
N MET A 1 -19.82 -39.16 12.74
CA MET A 1 -19.11 -38.00 13.32
C MET A 1 -19.57 -36.67 12.69
N ILE A 2 -19.70 -36.58 11.36
CA ILE A 2 -20.18 -35.34 10.71
C ILE A 2 -21.69 -35.11 10.88
N GLU A 3 -22.50 -36.16 10.88
CA GLU A 3 -23.97 -36.07 11.05
C GLU A 3 -24.38 -35.52 12.42
N ALA A 4 -23.61 -35.84 13.47
CA ALA A 4 -23.80 -35.29 14.81
C ALA A 4 -23.58 -33.76 14.88
N LEU A 5 -22.90 -33.19 13.87
CA LEU A 5 -22.68 -31.75 13.71
C LEU A 5 -23.66 -31.11 12.70
N GLY A 6 -24.68 -31.86 12.25
CA GLY A 6 -25.65 -31.41 11.26
C GLY A 6 -25.11 -31.38 9.81
N ALA A 7 -23.99 -32.05 9.53
CA ALA A 7 -23.42 -32.13 8.19
C ALA A 7 -23.70 -33.48 7.53
N PHE A 8 -24.00 -33.46 6.23
CA PHE A 8 -24.22 -34.65 5.40
C PHE A 8 -23.11 -34.81 4.35
N PRO A 9 -22.83 -36.04 3.90
CA PRO A 9 -21.76 -36.30 2.94
C PRO A 9 -22.11 -35.79 1.54
N VAL A 10 -21.13 -35.16 0.87
CA VAL A 10 -21.28 -34.64 -0.50
C VAL A 10 -20.23 -35.26 -1.41
N ASP A 11 -20.66 -35.95 -2.48
CA ASP A 11 -19.74 -36.44 -3.53
C ASP A 11 -19.46 -35.32 -4.54
N ILE A 12 -18.25 -34.78 -4.48
CA ILE A 12 -17.77 -33.68 -5.32
C ILE A 12 -17.30 -34.12 -6.73
N ARG A 13 -17.39 -35.41 -7.08
CA ARG A 13 -17.06 -35.91 -8.42
C ARG A 13 -18.08 -35.45 -9.45
N LYS A 14 -17.63 -35.12 -10.67
CA LYS A 14 -18.50 -34.66 -11.77
C LYS A 14 -19.67 -35.64 -11.98
N GLY A 15 -20.89 -35.10 -11.98
CA GLY A 15 -22.13 -35.85 -12.21
C GLY A 15 -22.72 -36.55 -10.99
N ARG A 16 -22.11 -36.44 -9.79
CA ARG A 16 -22.57 -37.12 -8.56
C ARG A 16 -23.08 -36.20 -7.45
N GLY A 17 -23.21 -34.90 -7.72
CA GLY A 17 -23.71 -33.91 -6.77
C GLY A 17 -25.24 -33.83 -6.65
N GLU A 18 -25.98 -34.60 -7.45
CA GLU A 18 -27.45 -34.54 -7.51
C GLU A 18 -28.12 -35.00 -6.20
N SER A 19 -27.58 -36.03 -5.55
CA SER A 19 -28.10 -36.50 -4.26
C SER A 19 -27.96 -35.42 -3.17
N ALA A 20 -26.78 -34.81 -3.07
CA ALA A 20 -26.50 -33.72 -2.15
C ALA A 20 -27.37 -32.49 -2.42
N TYR A 21 -27.66 -32.20 -3.70
CA TYR A 21 -28.57 -31.11 -4.07
C TYR A 21 -30.02 -31.38 -3.63
N ARG A 22 -30.53 -32.60 -3.81
CA ARG A 22 -31.88 -32.99 -3.35
C ARG A 22 -31.99 -32.98 -1.83
N GLU A 23 -30.93 -33.38 -1.13
CA GLU A 23 -30.87 -33.33 0.33
C GLU A 23 -30.88 -31.87 0.82
N ALA A 24 -30.08 -31.01 0.21
CA ALA A 24 -30.08 -29.56 0.45
C ALA A 24 -31.46 -28.93 0.23
N LEU A 25 -32.16 -29.30 -0.85
CA LEU A 25 -33.54 -28.89 -1.10
C LEU A 25 -34.48 -29.31 0.03
N GLY A 26 -34.41 -30.59 0.44
CA GLY A 26 -35.26 -31.12 1.50
C GLY A 26 -35.04 -30.41 2.84
N ILE A 27 -33.80 -30.07 3.18
CA ILE A 27 -33.46 -29.28 4.38
C ILE A 27 -34.16 -27.92 4.33
N LEU A 28 -34.00 -27.18 3.23
CA LEU A 28 -34.60 -25.86 3.09
C LEU A 28 -36.13 -25.90 3.06
N GLN A 29 -36.74 -26.93 2.45
CA GLN A 29 -38.19 -27.12 2.44
C GLN A 29 -38.80 -27.42 3.81
N ARG A 30 -38.01 -28.01 4.72
CA ARG A 30 -38.42 -28.18 6.13
C ARG A 30 -38.27 -26.89 6.96
N GLY A 31 -37.80 -25.79 6.36
CA GLY A 31 -37.55 -24.54 7.05
C GLY A 31 -36.27 -24.54 7.89
N GLU A 32 -35.36 -25.50 7.65
CA GLU A 32 -34.07 -25.59 8.33
C GLU A 32 -33.01 -24.74 7.62
N ALA A 33 -31.92 -24.42 8.33
CA ALA A 33 -30.81 -23.65 7.79
C ALA A 33 -29.77 -24.54 7.10
N LEU A 34 -29.27 -24.10 5.94
CA LEU A 34 -28.23 -24.80 5.18
C LEU A 34 -27.00 -23.93 5.01
N GLY A 35 -25.84 -24.39 5.49
CA GLY A 35 -24.55 -23.77 5.28
C GLY A 35 -23.86 -24.29 4.02
N ILE A 36 -23.49 -23.41 3.09
CA ILE A 36 -22.79 -23.79 1.84
C ILE A 36 -21.55 -22.91 1.63
N PHE A 37 -20.45 -23.52 1.22
CA PHE A 37 -19.27 -22.82 0.70
C PHE A 37 -19.37 -22.75 -0.83
N PRO A 38 -19.79 -21.62 -1.43
CA PRO A 38 -20.03 -21.51 -2.87
C PRO A 38 -18.78 -21.74 -3.73
N GLU A 39 -17.57 -21.60 -3.17
CA GLU A 39 -16.30 -21.89 -3.84
C GLU A 39 -16.04 -23.40 -4.02
N GLY A 40 -16.68 -24.24 -3.19
CA GLY A 40 -16.56 -25.70 -3.23
C GLY A 40 -15.21 -26.26 -2.78
N GLN A 41 -14.22 -25.42 -2.48
CA GLN A 41 -12.91 -25.82 -1.97
C GLN A 41 -12.42 -24.80 -0.94
N ARG A 42 -11.49 -25.22 -0.07
CA ARG A 42 -10.75 -24.30 0.79
C ARG A 42 -9.78 -23.49 -0.06
N SER A 43 -9.84 -22.16 0.05
CA SER A 43 -8.87 -21.27 -0.60
C SER A 43 -7.43 -21.62 -0.20
N GLU A 44 -6.54 -21.67 -1.19
CA GLU A 44 -5.14 -22.03 -0.98
C GLU A 44 -4.34 -20.84 -0.44
N GLN A 45 -4.50 -19.65 -1.03
CA GLN A 45 -4.23 -18.29 -0.53
C GLN A 45 -4.86 -17.28 -1.53
N GLY A 46 -5.41 -16.16 -1.06
CA GLY A 46 -5.86 -15.06 -1.93
C GLY A 46 -7.37 -14.79 -1.92
N PRO A 47 -7.88 -13.97 -2.87
CA PRO A 47 -9.25 -13.50 -2.88
C PRO A 47 -10.26 -14.66 -3.02
N MET A 48 -11.51 -14.38 -2.65
CA MET A 48 -12.66 -15.25 -2.87
C MET A 48 -12.63 -15.86 -4.26
N GLY A 49 -12.65 -17.20 -4.32
CA GLY A 49 -12.67 -17.95 -5.57
C GLY A 49 -13.96 -17.72 -6.36
N GLU A 50 -14.05 -18.34 -7.54
CA GLU A 50 -15.27 -18.30 -8.34
C GLU A 50 -16.44 -18.91 -7.54
N LEU A 51 -17.53 -18.13 -7.42
CA LEU A 51 -18.73 -18.57 -6.73
C LEU A 51 -19.58 -19.41 -7.67
N ARG A 52 -19.87 -20.66 -7.28
CA ARG A 52 -20.73 -21.55 -8.06
C ARG A 52 -22.21 -21.18 -7.87
N THR A 53 -23.01 -21.41 -8.91
CA THR A 53 -24.44 -21.06 -8.96
C THR A 53 -25.36 -21.94 -8.11
N GLY A 54 -24.85 -22.98 -7.45
CA GLY A 54 -25.67 -23.92 -6.67
C GLY A 54 -26.48 -23.25 -5.55
N VAL A 55 -25.92 -22.21 -4.92
CA VAL A 55 -26.62 -21.41 -3.90
C VAL A 55 -27.79 -20.66 -4.52
N ALA A 56 -27.58 -19.98 -5.64
CA ALA A 56 -28.64 -19.27 -6.36
C ALA A 56 -29.75 -20.22 -6.81
N ARG A 57 -29.39 -21.40 -7.32
CA ARG A 57 -30.38 -22.40 -7.75
C ARG A 57 -31.26 -22.88 -6.59
N LEU A 58 -30.67 -23.21 -5.44
CA LEU A 58 -31.43 -23.56 -4.23
C LEU A 58 -32.34 -22.40 -3.78
N ALA A 59 -31.82 -21.18 -3.77
CA ALA A 59 -32.57 -19.99 -3.40
C ALA A 59 -33.72 -19.70 -4.37
N VAL A 60 -33.58 -20.02 -5.66
CA VAL A 60 -34.60 -19.88 -6.73
C VAL A 60 -35.61 -21.03 -6.77
N GLU A 61 -35.28 -22.21 -6.27
CA GLU A 61 -36.27 -23.29 -6.15
C GLU A 61 -37.06 -23.19 -4.83
N THR A 62 -36.41 -22.84 -3.72
CA THR A 62 -37.02 -22.94 -2.37
C THR A 62 -37.66 -21.67 -1.82
N GLY A 63 -37.18 -20.50 -2.24
CA GLY A 63 -37.61 -19.19 -1.72
C GLY A 63 -36.84 -18.79 -0.47
N ALA A 64 -35.87 -19.59 -0.05
CA ALA A 64 -35.07 -19.32 1.12
C ALA A 64 -34.22 -18.05 0.93
N PRO A 65 -34.16 -17.15 1.92
CA PRO A 65 -33.27 -15.99 1.86
C PRO A 65 -31.81 -16.44 1.91
N VAL A 66 -30.96 -15.78 1.12
CA VAL A 66 -29.52 -16.03 1.13
C VAL A 66 -28.87 -15.06 2.12
N VAL A 67 -28.19 -15.59 3.14
CA VAL A 67 -27.42 -14.78 4.11
C VAL A 67 -25.93 -14.95 3.82
N PRO A 68 -25.26 -13.97 3.20
CA PRO A 68 -23.83 -14.07 2.98
C PRO A 68 -23.06 -14.04 4.31
N VAL A 69 -22.02 -14.86 4.43
CA VAL A 69 -21.16 -14.92 5.63
C VAL A 69 -19.70 -14.84 5.22
N THR A 70 -18.94 -13.92 5.82
CA THR A 70 -17.49 -13.83 5.63
C THR A 70 -16.75 -14.34 6.85
N ILE A 71 -15.77 -15.22 6.62
CA ILE A 71 -14.88 -15.77 7.64
C ILE A 71 -13.46 -15.25 7.40
N GLY A 72 -13.01 -14.31 8.23
CA GLY A 72 -11.67 -13.75 8.19
C GLY A 72 -10.72 -14.43 9.18
N GLY A 73 -9.46 -14.64 8.79
CA GLY A 73 -8.42 -15.16 9.68
C GLY A 73 -8.34 -16.69 9.80
N ALA A 74 -9.28 -17.44 9.22
CA ALA A 74 -9.26 -18.91 9.21
C ALA A 74 -8.01 -19.50 8.54
N VAL A 75 -7.53 -18.90 7.44
CA VAL A 75 -6.28 -19.32 6.77
C VAL A 75 -5.06 -19.14 7.68
N ARG A 76 -5.04 -18.09 8.52
CA ARG A 76 -3.96 -17.87 9.50
C ARG A 76 -4.02 -18.89 10.63
N ALA A 77 -5.23 -19.26 11.06
CA ALA A 77 -5.43 -20.27 12.08
C ALA A 77 -5.00 -21.65 11.56
N TRP A 78 -5.47 -22.04 10.37
CA TRP A 78 -5.24 -23.39 9.83
C TRP A 78 -5.23 -23.44 8.29
N PRO A 79 -4.06 -23.22 7.66
CA PRO A 79 -3.95 -23.29 6.21
C PRO A 79 -4.01 -24.74 5.69
N LYS A 80 -4.35 -24.94 4.42
CA LYS A 80 -4.57 -26.26 3.79
C LYS A 80 -3.38 -27.21 3.91
N HIS A 81 -2.16 -26.69 3.85
CA HIS A 81 -0.91 -27.45 3.88
C HIS A 81 -0.41 -27.79 5.30
N ARG A 82 -1.10 -27.34 6.36
CA ARG A 82 -0.66 -27.56 7.74
C ARG A 82 -1.54 -28.61 8.43
N LEU A 83 -0.89 -29.55 9.11
CA LEU A 83 -1.57 -30.65 9.80
C LEU A 83 -2.41 -30.18 11.01
N LEU A 84 -1.90 -29.23 11.81
CA LEU A 84 -2.57 -28.76 13.02
C LEU A 84 -2.85 -27.23 13.00
N PRO A 85 -3.98 -26.79 13.57
CA PRO A 85 -4.30 -25.37 13.71
C PRO A 85 -3.36 -24.68 14.71
N LYS A 86 -3.23 -23.36 14.60
CA LYS A 86 -2.60 -22.49 15.61
C LYS A 86 -3.61 -21.46 16.12
N PRO A 87 -3.44 -20.95 17.35
CA PRO A 87 -4.27 -19.86 17.87
C PRO A 87 -4.17 -18.62 16.97
N ALA A 88 -5.32 -18.14 16.51
CA ALA A 88 -5.45 -16.90 15.75
C ALA A 88 -6.84 -16.31 15.94
N LYS A 89 -6.97 -14.99 15.80
CA LYS A 89 -8.28 -14.32 15.80
C LYS A 89 -9.03 -14.66 14.52
N ILE A 90 -10.17 -15.33 14.67
CA ILE A 90 -11.15 -15.60 13.61
C ILE A 90 -12.27 -14.58 13.75
N LEU A 91 -12.62 -13.93 12.65
CA LEU A 91 -13.73 -13.01 12.57
C LEU A 91 -14.81 -13.62 11.68
N VAL A 92 -16.02 -13.77 12.21
CA VAL A 92 -17.19 -14.17 11.42
C VAL A 92 -18.10 -12.96 11.31
N ARG A 93 -18.49 -12.62 10.08
CA ARG A 93 -19.41 -11.53 9.79
C ARG A 93 -20.58 -12.06 8.99
N PHE A 94 -21.78 -11.92 9.54
CA PHE A 94 -23.03 -12.13 8.84
C PHE A 94 -23.42 -10.82 8.14
N HIS A 95 -23.84 -10.93 6.89
CA HIS A 95 -24.28 -9.80 6.08
C HIS A 95 -25.80 -9.71 6.06
N GLU A 96 -26.34 -8.59 5.61
CA GLU A 96 -27.78 -8.44 5.44
C GLU A 96 -28.32 -9.53 4.50
N PRO A 97 -29.45 -10.17 4.84
CA PRO A 97 -30.10 -11.16 3.99
C PRO A 97 -30.46 -10.61 2.61
N ILE A 98 -30.43 -11.50 1.62
CA ILE A 98 -30.91 -11.26 0.26
C ILE A 98 -32.19 -12.07 0.10
N HIS A 99 -33.30 -11.35 -0.08
CA HIS A 99 -34.59 -11.91 -0.41
C HIS A 99 -34.79 -11.83 -1.92
N LEU A 100 -35.22 -12.92 -2.53
CA LEU A 100 -35.54 -12.95 -3.95
C LEU A 100 -37.03 -12.65 -4.12
N ASP A 101 -37.35 -11.89 -5.17
CA ASP A 101 -38.74 -11.63 -5.52
C ASP A 101 -39.43 -12.92 -6.01
N GLN A 102 -40.67 -13.12 -5.58
CA GLN A 102 -41.39 -14.35 -5.85
C GLN A 102 -41.83 -14.45 -7.31
N GLU A 103 -42.23 -13.34 -7.94
CA GLU A 103 -42.64 -13.33 -9.35
C GLU A 103 -41.43 -13.57 -10.25
N GLU A 104 -40.30 -12.91 -9.97
CA GLU A 104 -39.05 -13.12 -10.72
C GLU A 104 -38.56 -14.57 -10.61
N ARG A 105 -38.59 -15.16 -9.40
CA ARG A 105 -38.24 -16.56 -9.18
C ARG A 105 -39.04 -17.51 -10.05
N VAL A 106 -40.37 -17.34 -10.10
CA VAL A 106 -41.27 -18.23 -10.85
C VAL A 106 -41.02 -18.08 -12.35
N ASN A 107 -40.93 -16.84 -12.84
CA ASN A 107 -40.76 -16.53 -14.26
C ASN A 107 -39.38 -16.91 -14.81
N ARG A 108 -38.33 -16.83 -13.98
CA ARG A 108 -36.92 -17.02 -14.37
C ARG A 108 -36.26 -18.23 -13.71
N SER A 109 -37.03 -19.18 -13.19
CA SER A 109 -36.54 -20.35 -12.44
C SER A 109 -35.46 -21.17 -13.17
N GLY A 110 -35.60 -21.33 -14.49
CA GLY A 110 -34.65 -22.05 -15.35
C GLY A 110 -33.55 -21.17 -15.97
N ASP A 111 -33.54 -19.86 -15.71
CA ASP A 111 -32.61 -18.93 -16.33
C ASP A 111 -31.25 -18.95 -15.62
N ARG A 112 -30.21 -19.41 -16.33
CA ARG A 112 -28.83 -19.41 -15.82
C ARG A 112 -28.28 -18.01 -15.61
N ASN A 113 -28.74 -17.02 -16.38
CA ASN A 113 -28.32 -15.64 -16.22
C ASN A 113 -28.87 -15.04 -14.92
N TYR A 114 -30.11 -15.38 -14.56
CA TYR A 114 -30.68 -14.98 -13.28
C TYR A 114 -29.91 -15.57 -12.09
N GLN A 115 -29.52 -16.84 -12.17
CA GLN A 115 -28.69 -17.47 -11.13
C GLN A 115 -27.33 -16.77 -10.99
N ALA A 116 -26.71 -16.35 -12.10
CA ALA A 116 -25.47 -15.59 -12.08
C ALA A 116 -25.65 -14.20 -11.46
N GLU A 117 -26.74 -13.50 -11.79
CA GLU A 117 -27.13 -12.20 -11.23
C GLU A 117 -27.28 -12.25 -9.70
N ILE A 118 -27.93 -13.30 -9.18
CA ILE A 118 -28.05 -13.53 -7.73
C ILE A 118 -26.68 -13.72 -7.08
N MET A 119 -25.78 -14.50 -7.70
CA MET A 119 -24.43 -14.70 -7.18
C MET A 119 -23.58 -13.43 -7.24
N GLU A 120 -23.79 -12.57 -8.24
CA GLU A 120 -23.18 -11.25 -8.32
C GLU A 120 -23.68 -10.33 -7.21
N LEU A 121 -24.98 -10.32 -6.93
CA LEU A 121 -25.57 -9.60 -5.79
C LEU A 121 -24.99 -10.07 -4.45
N VAL A 122 -24.81 -11.38 -4.27
CA VAL A 122 -24.14 -11.97 -3.10
C VAL A 122 -22.71 -11.44 -2.99
N ALA A 123 -21.94 -11.46 -4.09
CA ALA A 123 -20.58 -10.95 -4.13
C ALA A 123 -20.52 -9.44 -3.84
N GLU A 124 -21.47 -8.65 -4.36
CA GLU A 124 -21.56 -7.22 -4.09
C GLU A 124 -21.88 -6.94 -2.62
N ARG A 125 -22.82 -7.67 -2.03
CA ARG A 125 -23.20 -7.55 -0.62
C ARG A 125 -22.01 -7.82 0.31
N ILE A 126 -21.21 -8.83 -0.02
CA ILE A 126 -19.95 -9.13 0.68
C ILE A 126 -18.95 -7.99 0.47
N ASN A 127 -18.79 -7.49 -0.75
CA ASN A 127 -17.82 -6.43 -1.05
C ASN A 127 -18.15 -5.09 -0.39
N ARG A 128 -19.44 -4.73 -0.25
CA ARG A 128 -19.91 -3.46 0.33
C ARG A 128 -19.71 -3.39 1.84
N SER A 129 -19.93 -4.52 2.51
CA SER A 129 -19.93 -4.67 3.97
C SER A 129 -18.54 -4.90 4.57
N LEU A 130 -17.59 -5.41 3.78
CA LEU A 130 -16.20 -5.56 4.19
C LEU A 130 -15.49 -4.18 4.18
N LYS A 131 -15.47 -3.53 5.36
CA LYS A 131 -14.63 -2.35 5.62
C LYS A 131 -13.17 -2.58 5.19
N PRO A 132 -12.40 -1.52 4.83
CA PRO A 132 -11.00 -1.61 4.41
C PRO A 132 -10.08 -2.42 5.35
N SER A 133 -10.45 -2.56 6.63
CA SER A 133 -9.71 -3.32 7.63
C SER A 133 -9.66 -4.84 7.40
N ILE A 134 -10.61 -5.43 6.67
CA ILE A 134 -10.56 -6.85 6.26
C ILE A 134 -9.88 -6.99 4.89
N ARG A 135 -10.10 -6.02 3.98
CA ARG A 135 -9.33 -5.86 2.73
C ARG A 135 -7.83 -5.58 2.96
N GLY A 136 -7.47 -5.08 4.14
CA GLY A 136 -6.09 -4.80 4.55
C GLY A 136 -5.22 -6.04 4.64
N ALA A 137 -5.77 -7.25 4.67
CA ALA A 137 -4.97 -8.47 4.55
C ALA A 137 -4.59 -8.74 3.09
N GLU A 138 -5.57 -8.79 2.19
CA GLU A 138 -5.40 -9.30 0.81
C GLU A 138 -4.82 -8.29 -0.19
N TRP A 139 -5.24 -7.02 -0.15
CA TRP A 139 -4.71 -6.04 -1.11
C TRP A 139 -3.22 -5.81 -0.83
N ILE A 140 -2.84 -5.80 0.45
CA ILE A 140 -1.44 -5.69 0.85
C ILE A 140 -0.70 -6.97 0.45
N GLU A 141 -1.30 -8.17 0.54
CA GLU A 141 -0.71 -9.46 0.09
C GLU A 141 -0.50 -9.59 -1.42
N LYS A 142 -1.45 -9.14 -2.25
CA LYS A 142 -1.29 -9.13 -3.71
C LYS A 142 -0.23 -8.12 -4.13
N TRP A 143 -0.22 -6.94 -3.50
CA TRP A 143 0.87 -5.97 -3.62
C TRP A 143 2.19 -6.50 -3.04
N TYR A 144 2.20 -7.38 -2.04
CA TYR A 144 3.42 -7.95 -1.45
C TYR A 144 4.11 -8.94 -2.40
N GLN A 145 3.37 -9.63 -3.26
CA GLN A 145 3.89 -10.63 -4.19
C GLN A 145 4.31 -10.07 -5.55
N GLU A 146 3.81 -8.91 -5.95
CA GLU A 146 4.29 -8.26 -7.17
C GLU A 146 5.73 -7.74 -6.95
N PRO A 147 6.70 -8.15 -7.80
CA PRO A 147 8.04 -7.60 -7.76
C PRO A 147 7.93 -6.08 -7.99
N PRO A 148 8.70 -5.25 -7.26
CA PRO A 148 8.73 -3.82 -7.53
C PRO A 148 9.09 -3.59 -9.00
N SER A 149 8.45 -2.60 -9.64
CA SER A 149 8.75 -2.20 -11.01
C SER A 149 10.26 -2.12 -11.26
N ASN A 150 10.75 -2.70 -12.35
CA ASN A 150 12.15 -2.60 -12.75
C ASN A 150 12.54 -1.12 -12.89
N ILE A 151 13.40 -0.67 -11.98
CA ILE A 151 14.00 0.66 -11.85
C ILE A 151 12.97 1.79 -11.67
N ARG A 152 12.91 2.34 -10.45
CA ARG A 152 12.03 3.48 -10.17
C ARG A 152 12.67 4.76 -10.65
N SER A 153 11.88 5.72 -11.12
CA SER A 153 12.41 6.99 -11.63
C SER A 153 13.27 7.78 -10.64
N PHE A 154 13.08 7.60 -9.32
CA PHE A 154 13.91 8.24 -8.30
C PHE A 154 15.25 7.54 -8.04
N GLU A 155 15.45 6.33 -8.54
CA GLU A 155 16.71 5.59 -8.41
C GLU A 155 17.82 6.21 -9.26
N TRP A 156 17.50 7.12 -10.19
CA TRP A 156 18.46 7.93 -10.94
C TRP A 156 18.98 9.14 -10.15
N ALA A 157 18.27 9.53 -9.09
CA ALA A 157 18.56 10.78 -8.39
C ALA A 157 19.96 10.81 -7.73
N PRO A 158 20.49 9.71 -7.15
CA PRO A 158 21.87 9.68 -6.65
C PRO A 158 22.94 9.89 -7.74
N LEU A 159 22.74 9.38 -8.96
CA LEU A 159 23.65 9.65 -10.08
C LEU A 159 23.61 11.11 -10.52
N ILE A 160 22.41 11.68 -10.65
CA ILE A 160 22.25 13.09 -11.01
C ILE A 160 22.91 13.98 -9.97
N ALA A 161 22.72 13.67 -8.69
CA ALA A 161 23.33 14.41 -7.60
C ALA A 161 24.85 14.28 -7.59
N LEU A 162 25.39 13.08 -7.84
CA LEU A 162 26.82 12.87 -7.98
C LEU A 162 27.38 13.71 -9.15
N ALA A 163 26.72 13.71 -10.29
CA ALA A 163 27.15 14.49 -11.46
C ALA A 163 27.21 16.00 -11.14
N ILE A 164 26.15 16.56 -10.53
CA ILE A 164 26.12 17.97 -10.11
C ILE A 164 27.23 18.24 -9.09
N ALA A 165 27.39 17.37 -8.09
CA ALA A 165 28.38 17.53 -7.04
C ALA A 165 29.81 17.47 -7.59
N LEU A 166 30.08 16.62 -8.58
CA LEU A 166 31.36 16.56 -9.29
C LEU A 166 31.62 17.84 -10.09
N ILE A 167 30.62 18.33 -10.85
CA ILE A 167 30.76 19.60 -11.60
C ILE A 167 31.13 20.74 -10.67
N VAL A 168 30.45 20.87 -9.52
CA VAL A 168 30.78 21.89 -8.53
C VAL A 168 32.16 21.66 -7.92
N ALA A 169 32.52 20.43 -7.61
CA ALA A 169 33.83 20.11 -7.05
C ALA A 169 34.97 20.45 -8.02
N VAL A 170 34.77 20.25 -9.34
CA VAL A 170 35.70 20.71 -10.40
C VAL A 170 35.82 22.23 -10.33
N GLN A 171 34.69 22.94 -10.39
CA GLN A 171 34.67 24.40 -10.39
C GLN A 171 35.34 25.01 -9.16
N ARG A 172 35.21 24.36 -7.99
CA ARG A 172 35.80 24.81 -6.73
C ARG A 172 37.20 24.24 -6.47
N ASN A 173 37.75 23.44 -7.38
CA ASN A 173 39.04 22.77 -7.24
C ASN A 173 39.18 21.93 -5.93
N THR A 174 38.10 21.26 -5.53
CA THR A 174 38.01 20.51 -4.24
C THR A 174 37.97 18.98 -4.43
N ILE A 175 38.11 18.48 -5.66
CA ILE A 175 37.96 17.05 -5.98
C ILE A 175 38.98 16.19 -5.24
N SER A 176 40.27 16.54 -5.29
CA SER A 176 41.35 15.70 -4.76
C SER A 176 41.19 15.43 -3.26
N SER A 177 40.63 16.37 -2.50
CA SER A 177 40.43 16.27 -1.05
C SER A 177 39.08 15.66 -0.64
N HIS A 178 38.08 15.63 -1.53
CA HIS A 178 36.71 15.26 -1.17
C HIS A 178 36.03 14.22 -2.07
N TRP A 179 36.68 13.72 -3.12
CA TRP A 179 36.10 12.79 -4.10
C TRP A 179 35.39 11.59 -3.46
N ALA A 180 35.99 10.98 -2.42
CA ALA A 180 35.42 9.83 -1.73
C ALA A 180 34.08 10.18 -1.06
N ARG A 181 33.97 11.37 -0.47
CA ARG A 181 32.74 11.84 0.20
C ARG A 181 31.61 12.11 -0.80
N LEU A 182 31.95 12.37 -2.06
CA LEU A 182 31.01 12.66 -3.14
C LEU A 182 30.57 11.37 -3.85
N ALA A 183 31.49 10.46 -4.17
CA ALA A 183 31.24 9.27 -4.99
C ALA A 183 30.76 8.03 -4.20
N LEU A 184 31.26 7.81 -2.98
CA LEU A 184 30.87 6.66 -2.15
C LEU A 184 29.35 6.54 -1.85
N PRO A 185 28.57 7.61 -1.61
CA PRO A 185 27.12 7.46 -1.38
C PRO A 185 26.41 6.84 -2.58
N ALA A 186 26.67 7.37 -3.77
CA ALA A 186 26.08 6.87 -4.99
C ALA A 186 26.55 5.43 -5.25
N ALA A 187 27.86 5.17 -5.14
CA ALA A 187 28.41 3.82 -5.32
C ALA A 187 27.80 2.81 -4.34
N ALA A 188 27.70 3.16 -3.05
CA ALA A 188 27.09 2.31 -2.02
C ALA A 188 25.60 2.04 -2.30
N TYR A 189 24.86 3.04 -2.79
CA TYR A 189 23.46 2.89 -3.16
C TYR A 189 23.26 1.91 -4.33
N TYR A 190 24.07 2.01 -5.38
CA TYR A 190 23.97 1.09 -6.52
C TYR A 190 24.52 -0.29 -6.20
N LEU A 191 25.57 -0.40 -5.38
CA LEU A 191 26.04 -1.68 -4.87
C LEU A 191 24.96 -2.36 -4.03
N TYR A 192 24.26 -1.60 -3.19
CA TYR A 192 23.06 -2.08 -2.49
C TYR A 192 21.98 -2.54 -3.48
N LEU A 193 21.63 -1.75 -4.49
CA LEU A 193 20.61 -2.14 -5.48
C LEU A 193 21.00 -3.44 -6.20
N ILE A 194 22.26 -3.59 -6.58
CA ILE A 194 22.77 -4.82 -7.22
C ILE A 194 22.68 -6.00 -6.26
N ALA A 195 23.16 -5.86 -5.02
CA ALA A 195 23.07 -6.91 -3.99
C ALA A 195 21.61 -7.27 -3.68
N ASP A 196 20.73 -6.28 -3.68
CA ASP A 196 19.31 -6.45 -3.42
C ASP A 196 18.58 -7.18 -4.56
N LEU A 197 18.94 -6.89 -5.82
CA LEU A 197 18.40 -7.60 -6.99
C LEU A 197 18.93 -9.03 -7.13
N THR A 198 20.10 -9.33 -6.56
CA THR A 198 20.79 -10.62 -6.77
C THR A 198 20.72 -11.57 -5.57
N ILE A 199 20.82 -11.06 -4.34
CA ILE A 199 21.02 -11.86 -3.12
C ILE A 199 19.77 -11.86 -2.23
N ILE A 200 19.07 -10.71 -2.13
CA ILE A 200 18.02 -10.53 -1.13
C ILE A 200 16.70 -11.15 -1.63
N ARG A 201 16.27 -12.22 -0.95
CA ARG A 201 14.96 -12.83 -1.22
C ARG A 201 13.82 -11.83 -0.93
N PRO A 202 12.76 -11.81 -1.75
CA PRO A 202 11.62 -10.94 -1.53
C PRO A 202 10.96 -11.25 -0.18
N SER A 203 10.96 -10.26 0.71
CA SER A 203 10.31 -10.32 2.03
C SER A 203 9.70 -8.97 2.38
N ARG A 204 8.82 -8.92 3.40
CA ARG A 204 8.20 -7.66 3.84
C ARG A 204 9.24 -6.63 4.27
N LEU A 205 10.24 -7.08 5.03
CA LEU A 205 11.32 -6.24 5.50
C LEU A 205 12.23 -5.81 4.34
N ALA A 206 12.53 -6.70 3.39
CA ALA A 206 13.30 -6.35 2.20
C ALA A 206 12.60 -5.31 1.33
N LYS A 207 11.30 -5.47 1.06
CA LYS A 207 10.51 -4.50 0.29
C LYS A 207 10.45 -3.14 0.98
N TRP A 208 10.32 -3.13 2.31
CA TRP A 208 10.38 -1.90 3.11
C TRP A 208 11.76 -1.24 3.04
N LEU A 209 12.83 -2.00 3.24
CA LEU A 209 14.21 -1.52 3.10
C LEU A 209 14.37 -0.87 1.72
N ARG A 210 14.06 -1.58 0.64
CA ARG A 210 14.15 -1.10 -0.76
C ARG A 210 13.45 0.23 -0.99
N ASN A 211 12.26 0.39 -0.43
CA ASN A 211 11.44 1.58 -0.65
C ASN A 211 11.93 2.78 0.15
N SER A 212 12.50 2.56 1.32
CA SER A 212 12.96 3.62 2.21
C SER A 212 14.45 3.93 2.04
N MET A 213 15.22 3.06 1.40
CA MET A 213 16.68 3.18 1.26
C MET A 213 17.17 4.52 0.70
N PRO A 214 16.53 5.13 -0.33
CA PRO A 214 16.96 6.45 -0.79
C PRO A 214 16.97 7.50 0.32
N ILE A 215 15.98 7.45 1.23
CA ILE A 215 15.87 8.39 2.36
C ILE A 215 16.98 8.11 3.36
N TRP A 216 17.20 6.85 3.73
CA TRP A 216 18.29 6.47 4.65
C TRP A 216 19.66 6.89 4.11
N LEU A 217 19.89 6.69 2.80
CA LEU A 217 21.12 7.11 2.15
C LEU A 217 21.29 8.62 2.23
N ILE A 218 20.25 9.39 1.88
CA ILE A 218 20.25 10.85 1.99
C ILE A 218 20.62 11.30 3.40
N LEU A 219 20.00 10.71 4.43
CA LEU A 219 20.20 11.13 5.82
C LEU A 219 21.61 10.79 6.32
N ILE A 220 22.09 9.57 6.06
CA ILE A 220 23.44 9.13 6.46
C ILE A 220 24.50 9.97 5.77
N TRP A 221 24.32 10.27 4.48
CA TRP A 221 25.33 10.92 3.66
C TRP A 221 25.21 12.43 3.58
N HIS A 222 24.12 13.04 4.04
CA HIS A 222 23.90 14.48 3.95
C HIS A 222 25.08 15.27 4.51
N ARG A 223 25.57 14.89 5.70
CA ARG A 223 26.70 15.56 6.35
C ARG A 223 27.96 15.46 5.50
N PHE A 224 28.28 14.27 4.99
CA PHE A 224 29.47 14.06 4.17
C PHE A 224 29.42 14.85 2.86
N LEU A 225 28.25 14.86 2.21
CA LEU A 225 28.01 15.57 0.96
C LEU A 225 28.13 17.09 1.14
N THR A 226 27.46 17.64 2.16
CA THR A 226 27.51 19.08 2.46
C THR A 226 28.90 19.52 2.92
N THR A 227 29.63 18.69 3.67
CA THR A 227 31.04 18.94 4.00
C THR A 227 31.89 18.96 2.73
N GLY A 228 31.73 17.96 1.86
CA GLY A 228 32.51 17.82 0.62
C GLY A 228 32.26 18.95 -0.37
N LEU A 229 31.07 19.55 -0.34
CA LEU A 229 30.68 20.69 -1.17
C LEU A 229 30.97 22.05 -0.50
N ALA A 230 31.55 22.06 0.71
CA ALA A 230 31.75 23.26 1.52
C ALA A 230 30.47 24.08 1.72
N LEU A 231 29.34 23.41 1.98
CA LEU A 231 28.05 24.04 2.22
C LEU A 231 27.83 24.31 3.71
N PRO A 232 27.08 25.38 4.06
CA PRO A 232 26.77 25.69 5.45
C PRO A 232 26.00 24.53 6.10
N GLN A 233 26.57 23.94 7.16
CA GLN A 233 25.98 22.75 7.78
C GLN A 233 24.90 23.06 8.82
N GLY A 234 24.85 24.30 9.34
CA GLY A 234 23.83 24.81 10.27
C GLY A 234 23.45 23.86 11.41
N ASP A 235 23.78 24.20 12.67
CA ASP A 235 23.51 23.33 13.84
C ASP A 235 22.05 22.85 13.98
N ARG A 236 21.11 23.60 13.37
CA ARG A 236 19.68 23.30 13.29
C ARG A 236 19.33 22.09 12.43
N ASN A 237 20.15 21.77 11.43
CA ASN A 237 19.88 20.67 10.50
C ASN A 237 19.78 19.32 11.20
N ALA A 238 20.52 19.11 12.30
CA ALA A 238 20.41 17.89 13.10
C ALA A 238 19.01 17.71 13.73
N ILE A 239 18.42 18.80 14.25
CA ILE A 239 17.07 18.79 14.85
C ILE A 239 16.01 18.58 13.77
N LEU A 240 16.15 19.24 12.62
CA LEU A 240 15.25 19.07 11.47
C LEU A 240 15.31 17.63 10.92
N VAL A 241 16.50 17.03 10.88
CA VAL A 241 16.71 15.62 10.52
C VAL A 241 16.01 14.69 11.49
N LEU A 242 16.17 14.92 12.80
CA LEU A 242 15.56 14.09 13.83
C LEU A 242 14.02 14.15 13.74
N ALA A 243 13.46 15.36 13.59
CA ALA A 243 12.03 15.56 13.40
C ALA A 243 11.52 14.88 12.11
N GLY A 244 12.23 15.06 10.99
CA GLY A 244 11.91 14.39 9.73
C GLY A 244 11.92 12.87 9.85
N LEU A 245 12.88 12.31 10.59
CA LEU A 245 12.97 10.87 10.89
C LEU A 245 11.80 10.36 11.73
N THR A 246 11.43 11.09 12.78
CA THR A 246 10.27 10.72 13.62
C THR A 246 8.98 10.77 12.79
N ILE A 247 8.82 11.81 11.96
CA ILE A 247 7.68 11.96 11.07
C ILE A 247 7.64 10.87 10.00
N PHE A 248 8.79 10.50 9.43
CA PHE A 248 8.87 9.45 8.42
C PHE A 248 8.28 8.12 8.91
N PHE A 249 8.45 7.79 10.19
CA PHE A 249 7.91 6.57 10.77
C PHE A 249 6.38 6.51 10.69
N ALA A 250 5.70 7.67 10.78
CA ALA A 250 4.25 7.73 10.65
C ALA A 250 3.75 7.36 9.24
N PHE A 251 4.57 7.59 8.21
CA PHE A 251 4.25 7.22 6.83
C PHE A 251 4.39 5.71 6.58
N PHE A 252 4.93 4.92 7.52
CA PHE A 252 5.02 3.45 7.38
C PHE A 252 3.67 2.76 7.41
N TYR A 253 2.66 3.42 7.97
CA TYR A 253 1.31 2.89 8.05
C TYR A 253 0.45 3.28 6.83
N GLU A 254 0.95 4.13 5.94
CA GLU A 254 0.25 4.53 4.71
C GLU A 254 0.24 3.42 3.66
N ASP A 255 -0.71 3.54 2.72
CA ASP A 255 -0.73 2.66 1.55
C ASP A 255 0.53 2.80 0.70
N TYR A 256 0.85 1.73 -0.04
CA TYR A 256 2.08 1.65 -0.84
C TYR A 256 2.23 2.83 -1.82
N PHE A 257 1.15 3.26 -2.46
CA PHE A 257 1.19 4.31 -3.47
C PHE A 257 1.50 5.67 -2.86
N LYS A 258 0.85 6.00 -1.74
CA LYS A 258 1.15 7.20 -0.97
C LYS A 258 2.58 7.16 -0.45
N LEU A 259 3.04 6.02 0.09
CA LEU A 259 4.42 5.87 0.53
C LEU A 259 5.42 6.07 -0.60
N GLN A 260 5.18 5.53 -1.79
CA GLN A 260 6.06 5.74 -2.95
C GLN A 260 6.06 7.20 -3.45
N LYS A 261 4.89 7.82 -3.53
CA LYS A 261 4.78 9.24 -3.87
C LYS A 261 5.52 10.11 -2.87
N PHE A 262 5.37 9.80 -1.58
CA PHE A 262 6.07 10.46 -0.49
C PHE A 262 7.59 10.33 -0.64
N VAL A 263 8.11 9.10 -0.78
CA VAL A 263 9.55 8.85 -0.95
C VAL A 263 10.10 9.59 -2.16
N ARG A 264 9.41 9.53 -3.31
CA ARG A 264 9.82 10.26 -4.52
C ARG A 264 9.87 11.76 -4.26
N GLY A 265 8.86 12.30 -3.58
CA GLY A 265 8.81 13.71 -3.18
C GLY A 265 10.02 14.11 -2.36
N VAL A 266 10.33 13.35 -1.31
CA VAL A 266 11.47 13.59 -0.43
C VAL A 266 12.77 13.58 -1.23
N VAL A 267 12.99 12.58 -2.08
CA VAL A 267 14.21 12.47 -2.89
C VAL A 267 14.36 13.66 -3.83
N VAL A 268 13.31 14.00 -4.59
CA VAL A 268 13.35 15.14 -5.53
C VAL A 268 13.55 16.45 -4.79
N CYS A 269 12.78 16.69 -3.73
CA CYS A 269 12.88 17.92 -2.95
C CYS A 269 14.27 18.09 -2.33
N TYR A 270 14.85 17.03 -1.78
CA TYR A 270 16.20 17.05 -1.23
C TYR A 270 17.25 17.50 -2.25
N TYR A 271 17.29 16.87 -3.43
CA TYR A 271 18.31 17.17 -4.43
C TYR A 271 18.14 18.54 -5.08
N PHE A 272 16.89 18.98 -5.33
CA PHE A 272 16.63 20.35 -5.79
C PHE A 272 17.00 21.38 -4.73
N SER A 273 16.69 21.11 -3.47
CA SER A 273 17.04 22.00 -2.36
C SER A 273 18.56 22.06 -2.15
N LEU A 274 19.28 20.97 -2.40
CA LEU A 274 20.74 20.96 -2.42
C LEU A 274 21.30 21.80 -3.57
N ALA A 275 20.74 21.67 -4.78
CA ALA A 275 21.13 22.48 -5.93
C ALA A 275 20.90 23.99 -5.69
N LEU A 276 19.80 24.34 -5.04
CA LEU A 276 19.52 25.72 -4.64
C LEU A 276 20.57 26.22 -3.64
N LEU A 277 20.94 25.41 -2.65
CA LEU A 277 21.97 25.76 -1.66
C LEU A 277 23.37 25.91 -2.28
N LEU A 278 23.66 25.18 -3.37
CA LEU A 278 24.90 25.30 -4.12
C LEU A 278 25.05 26.66 -4.81
N GLY A 279 23.96 27.16 -5.42
CA GLY A 279 23.92 28.47 -6.06
C GLY A 279 23.76 29.63 -5.07
N TRP A 280 23.11 29.39 -3.92
CA TRP A 280 22.87 30.38 -2.89
C TRP A 280 23.10 29.79 -1.47
N PRO A 281 24.34 29.82 -0.97
CA PRO A 281 24.66 29.29 0.35
C PRO A 281 24.01 30.14 1.46
N HIS A 282 23.24 29.52 2.34
CA HIS A 282 22.56 30.19 3.45
C HIS A 282 22.40 29.23 4.66
N PRO A 283 22.00 29.70 5.86
CA PRO A 283 21.98 28.86 7.06
C PRO A 283 20.74 27.96 7.23
N LEU A 284 19.65 28.14 6.47
CA LEU A 284 18.40 27.35 6.63
C LEU A 284 18.55 25.86 6.24
N GLY A 285 19.52 25.53 5.40
CA GLY A 285 19.81 24.16 4.99
C GLY A 285 18.72 23.47 4.15
N VAL A 286 19.03 22.24 3.74
CA VAL A 286 18.22 21.44 2.80
C VAL A 286 16.97 20.84 3.46
N PHE A 287 17.00 20.61 4.77
CA PHE A 287 15.91 19.93 5.49
C PHE A 287 14.68 20.81 5.72
N THR A 288 14.83 22.13 5.61
CA THR A 288 13.70 23.07 5.68
C THR A 288 12.69 22.81 4.55
N ALA A 289 13.18 22.59 3.33
CA ALA A 289 12.34 22.22 2.18
C ALA A 289 11.64 20.87 2.40
N LEU A 290 12.33 19.90 3.01
CA LEU A 290 11.77 18.59 3.28
C LEU A 290 10.64 18.63 4.30
N LEU A 291 10.78 19.40 5.39
CA LEU A 291 9.70 19.57 6.37
C LEU A 291 8.51 20.30 5.76
N ALA A 292 8.74 21.33 4.94
CA ALA A 292 7.66 22.00 4.21
C ALA A 292 6.93 21.03 3.28
N LEU A 293 7.66 20.17 2.55
CA LEU A 293 7.07 19.14 1.70
C LEU A 293 6.24 18.15 2.53
N ILE A 294 6.78 17.65 3.64
CA ILE A 294 6.09 16.72 4.54
C ILE A 294 4.77 17.32 5.03
N MET A 295 4.77 18.59 5.42
CA MET A 295 3.56 19.30 5.85
C MET A 295 2.53 19.41 4.73
N ILE A 296 2.94 19.90 3.56
CA ILE A 296 2.05 20.05 2.39
C ILE A 296 1.49 18.69 1.97
N PHE A 297 2.33 17.65 1.93
CA PHE A 297 1.94 16.30 1.58
C PHE A 297 0.91 15.75 2.57
N ALA A 298 1.13 15.93 3.88
CA ALA A 298 0.19 15.48 4.91
C ALA A 298 -1.18 16.19 4.82
N LEU A 299 -1.21 17.48 4.46
CA LEU A 299 -2.45 18.24 4.23
C LEU A 299 -3.22 17.71 3.02
N TRP A 300 -2.52 17.38 1.94
CA TRP A 300 -3.12 17.06 0.65
C TRP A 300 -3.54 15.60 0.50
N TYR A 301 -2.78 14.65 1.10
CA TYR A 301 -2.99 13.21 0.91
C TYR A 301 -3.77 12.51 2.04
N GLY A 302 -4.24 13.25 3.05
CA GLY A 302 -5.10 12.72 4.12
C GLY A 302 -4.48 11.51 4.82
N VAL A 303 -3.31 11.71 5.42
CA VAL A 303 -2.51 10.66 6.08
C VAL A 303 -3.03 10.32 7.48
N ILE A 304 -2.82 9.08 7.93
CA ILE A 304 -3.33 8.48 9.17
C ILE A 304 -2.95 9.33 10.39
N PHE A 305 -1.70 9.78 10.47
CA PHE A 305 -1.19 10.58 11.60
C PHE A 305 -1.14 12.08 11.30
N ARG A 306 -2.03 12.58 10.41
CA ARG A 306 -2.00 13.97 9.93
C ARG A 306 -1.90 15.00 11.07
N GLY A 307 -2.71 14.87 12.11
CA GLY A 307 -2.69 15.82 13.25
C GLY A 307 -1.33 15.88 13.95
N TRP A 308 -0.72 14.72 14.20
CA TRP A 308 0.59 14.64 14.84
C TRP A 308 1.72 15.14 13.93
N ILE A 309 1.68 14.80 12.64
CA ILE A 309 2.66 15.29 11.65
C ILE A 309 2.61 16.82 11.55
N LEU A 310 1.41 17.39 11.47
CA LEU A 310 1.23 18.84 11.43
C LEU A 310 1.74 19.50 12.69
N LEU A 311 1.39 18.97 13.86
CA LEU A 311 1.85 19.48 15.16
C LEU A 311 3.39 19.51 15.22
N VAL A 312 4.05 18.37 14.99
CA VAL A 312 5.52 18.27 15.05
C VAL A 312 6.18 19.21 14.04
N THR A 313 5.68 19.23 12.80
CA THR A 313 6.28 20.07 11.75
C THR A 313 6.10 21.55 12.05
N CYS A 314 4.94 21.98 12.55
CA CYS A 314 4.69 23.36 12.97
C CYS A 314 5.59 23.77 14.14
N VAL A 315 5.73 22.93 15.17
CA VAL A 315 6.61 23.19 16.33
C VAL A 315 8.07 23.32 15.89
N VAL A 316 8.53 22.43 15.01
CA VAL A 316 9.91 22.41 14.52
C VAL A 316 10.22 23.59 13.61
N LEU A 317 9.31 23.96 12.70
CA LEU A 317 9.49 25.15 11.86
C LEU A 317 9.39 26.45 12.67
N ALA A 318 8.45 26.54 13.61
CA ALA A 318 8.30 27.72 14.48
C ALA A 318 9.52 27.92 15.38
N SER A 319 10.04 26.84 16.00
CA SER A 319 11.27 26.90 16.79
C SER A 319 12.50 27.24 15.93
N GLY A 320 12.60 26.66 14.72
CA GLY A 320 13.67 26.97 13.78
C GLY A 320 13.67 28.41 13.28
N LEU A 321 12.49 29.00 13.09
CA LEU A 321 12.29 30.40 12.70
C LEU A 321 12.53 31.39 13.84
N TRP A 322 12.04 31.07 15.04
CA TRP A 322 12.16 31.93 16.22
C TRP A 322 13.61 32.11 16.67
N LEU A 323 14.45 31.09 16.45
CA LEU A 323 15.89 31.15 16.70
C LEU A 323 16.67 31.84 15.57
N SER A 324 16.03 32.27 14.48
CA SER A 324 16.68 32.73 13.26
C SER A 324 16.56 34.23 13.03
N GLU A 325 17.68 34.91 12.79
CA GLU A 325 17.72 36.23 12.15
C GLU A 325 17.65 36.10 10.60
N THR A 326 16.96 35.06 10.08
CA THR A 326 17.07 34.70 8.66
C THR A 326 16.10 35.45 7.75
N VAL A 327 16.54 35.65 6.50
CA VAL A 327 15.85 36.40 5.45
C VAL A 327 14.54 35.68 5.05
N PRO A 328 13.37 36.31 5.21
CA PRO A 328 12.05 35.72 4.86
C PRO A 328 11.97 35.14 3.44
N VAL A 329 12.77 35.70 2.52
CA VAL A 329 12.85 35.29 1.11
C VAL A 329 13.31 33.84 0.95
N ALA A 330 14.30 33.39 1.73
CA ALA A 330 14.83 32.03 1.61
C ALA A 330 13.82 30.97 2.09
N LEU A 331 13.06 31.30 3.14
CA LEU A 331 11.95 30.46 3.62
C LEU A 331 10.87 30.34 2.55
N LEU A 332 10.44 31.46 1.97
CA LEU A 332 9.42 31.48 0.92
C LEU A 332 9.82 30.64 -0.29
N LEU A 333 11.08 30.69 -0.71
CA LEU A 333 11.59 29.88 -1.82
C LEU A 333 11.55 28.38 -1.52
N TYR A 334 11.88 27.95 -0.30
CA TYR A 334 11.78 26.53 0.05
C TYR A 334 10.35 26.05 0.18
N VAL A 335 9.44 26.89 0.68
CA VAL A 335 8.00 26.56 0.68
C VAL A 335 7.48 26.49 -0.75
N ALA A 336 7.87 27.42 -1.63
CA ALA A 336 7.52 27.39 -3.04
C ALA A 336 8.07 26.14 -3.74
N LEU A 337 9.33 25.75 -3.46
CA LEU A 337 9.92 24.52 -3.95
C LEU A 337 9.13 23.30 -3.49
N ALA A 338 8.78 23.22 -2.21
CA ALA A 338 7.99 22.13 -1.66
C ALA A 338 6.60 22.05 -2.33
N ALA A 339 5.95 23.19 -2.57
CA ALA A 339 4.68 23.26 -3.28
C ALA A 339 4.81 22.82 -4.75
N ALA A 340 5.86 23.25 -5.45
CA ALA A 340 6.16 22.86 -6.83
C ALA A 340 6.43 21.36 -6.93
N VAL A 341 7.21 20.79 -6.01
CA VAL A 341 7.44 19.33 -5.93
C VAL A 341 6.13 18.60 -5.65
N ASN A 342 5.28 19.11 -4.76
CA ASN A 342 3.97 18.50 -4.52
C ASN A 342 3.09 18.55 -5.79
N GLY A 343 3.11 19.66 -6.54
CA GLY A 343 2.45 19.76 -7.85
C GLY A 343 2.99 18.75 -8.87
N TYR A 344 4.31 18.59 -8.93
CA TYR A 344 4.95 17.53 -9.72
C TYR A 344 4.49 16.13 -9.30
N LEU A 345 4.30 15.86 -8.01
CA LEU A 345 3.74 14.57 -7.57
C LEU A 345 2.29 14.35 -7.99
N GLN A 346 1.54 15.41 -8.29
CA GLN A 346 0.17 15.32 -8.81
C GLN A 346 0.13 14.92 -10.28
N THR A 347 1.12 15.33 -11.09
CA THR A 347 1.21 14.92 -12.50
C THR A 347 1.46 13.43 -12.63
N PHE A 348 2.10 12.81 -11.63
CA PHE A 348 2.12 11.36 -11.47
C PHE A 348 0.76 10.85 -10.97
N ARG A 349 -0.17 10.68 -11.92
CA ARG A 349 -1.07 9.55 -11.85
C ARG A 349 -0.23 8.33 -12.16
N LEU A 350 0.28 7.66 -11.13
CA LEU A 350 0.38 6.21 -11.25
C LEU A 350 -1.05 5.82 -11.59
N ASP A 351 -1.29 5.45 -12.85
CA ASP A 351 -2.59 5.00 -13.29
C ASP A 351 -3.10 4.15 -12.13
N ARG A 352 -4.29 4.49 -11.61
CA ARG A 352 -5.09 3.43 -11.00
C ARG A 352 -5.00 2.36 -12.06
N ILE A 353 -4.26 1.27 -11.80
CA ILE A 353 -4.28 0.09 -12.65
C ILE A 353 -5.74 0.00 -12.99
N ARG A 354 -6.08 0.28 -14.27
CA ARG A 354 -7.46 0.17 -14.68
C ARG A 354 -7.73 -1.25 -14.25
N TYR A 355 -8.59 -1.42 -13.23
CA TYR A 355 -9.39 -2.63 -13.20
C TYR A 355 -9.82 -2.75 -14.65
N PRO A 356 -9.49 -3.84 -15.37
CA PRO A 356 -10.10 -4.06 -16.64
C PRO A 356 -11.58 -3.96 -16.33
N GLN A 357 -12.17 -2.79 -16.63
CA GLN A 357 -13.60 -2.63 -16.57
C GLN A 357 -14.09 -3.74 -17.45
N GLY A 358 -15.05 -4.49 -16.89
CA GLY A 358 -15.51 -5.75 -17.43
C GLY A 358 -15.47 -5.69 -18.94
N ARG A 359 -14.84 -6.72 -19.54
CA ARG A 359 -15.12 -7.00 -20.94
C ARG A 359 -16.63 -7.00 -21.05
N LYS A 360 -17.17 -5.92 -21.63
CA LYS A 360 -18.49 -5.91 -22.23
C LYS A 360 -18.40 -6.96 -23.31
N TYR A 361 -18.75 -8.18 -22.97
CA TYR A 361 -19.16 -9.14 -23.97
C TYR A 361 -20.59 -8.73 -24.32
N LEU A 362 -20.71 -8.20 -25.53
CA LEU A 362 -21.95 -8.14 -26.29
C LEU A 362 -22.58 -9.53 -26.38
#